data_AF-A0A2N1P6G0-F1
#
_entry.id   AF-A0A2N1P6G0-F1
#
_cell.length_a   1.000
_cell.length_b   1.000
_cell.length_c   1.000
_cell.angle_alpha   90.00
_cell.angle_beta   90.00
_cell.angle_gamma   90.00
#
_symmetry.space_group_name_H-M   'P 1'
#
loop_
_entity.id
_entity.type
_entity.pdbx_description
1 polymer ?
#
loop_
_entity_poly.entity_id
_entity_poly.type
_entity_poly.pdbx_seq_one_letter_code
_entity_poly.pdbx_strand_id
1 'polypeptide(L)' 'MAEYLGVKVSTIYQWTHIGFIPHMKLGRLVRFKENDVLKWLESKNDNGRKAKKIELNML' A
#
# COMPACT_ATOMS: atom_id res chain seq x y z
N MET A 1 -5.51 -9.52 -3.60
CA MET A 1 -5.08 -8.16 -3.17
C MET A 1 -3.76 -8.18 -2.41
N ALA A 2 -3.64 -8.93 -1.30
CA ALA A 2 -2.35 -9.07 -0.60
C ALA A 2 -1.22 -9.54 -1.54
N GLU A 3 -1.47 -10.62 -2.28
CA GLU A 3 -0.57 -11.14 -3.32
C GLU A 3 -0.30 -10.12 -4.42
N TYR A 4 -1.33 -9.49 -4.97
CA TYR A 4 -1.23 -8.46 -6.01
C TYR A 4 -0.32 -7.28 -5.60
N LEU A 5 -0.40 -6.86 -4.35
CA LEU A 5 0.43 -5.76 -3.82
C LEU A 5 1.77 -6.23 -3.23
N GLY A 6 2.03 -7.55 -3.20
CA GLY A 6 3.24 -8.10 -2.58
C GLY A 6 3.35 -7.84 -1.07
N VAL A 7 2.24 -7.76 -0.34
CA VAL A 7 2.22 -7.50 1.11
C VAL A 7 1.56 -8.65 1.90
N LYS A 8 1.80 -8.69 3.21
CA LYS A 8 1.15 -9.67 4.10
C LYS A 8 -0.36 -9.45 4.13
N VAL A 9 -1.14 -10.53 4.27
CA VAL A 9 -2.60 -10.45 4.42
C VAL A 9 -2.99 -9.61 5.65
N SER A 10 -2.24 -9.70 6.75
CA SER A 10 -2.44 -8.88 7.94
C SER A 10 -2.29 -7.37 7.67
N THR A 11 -1.39 -6.98 6.78
CA THR A 11 -1.23 -5.58 6.33
C THR A 11 -2.47 -5.09 5.60
N ILE A 12 -3.04 -5.91 4.70
CA ILE A 12 -4.31 -5.60 4.04
C ILE A 12 -5.43 -5.43 5.08
N TYR A 13 -5.55 -6.34 6.04
CA TYR A 13 -6.55 -6.21 7.10
C TYR A 13 -6.39 -4.91 7.90
N GLN A 14 -5.17 -4.60 8.33
CA GLN A 14 -4.89 -3.34 9.04
C GLN A 14 -5.28 -2.13 8.19
N TRP A 15 -4.87 -2.08 6.92
CA TRP A 15 -5.20 -0.96 6.02
C TRP A 15 -6.70 -0.80 5.81
N THR A 16 -7.44 -1.90 5.71
CA THR A 16 -8.91 -1.84 5.60
C THR A 16 -9.56 -1.36 6.89
N HIS A 17 -9.04 -1.80 8.05
CA HIS A 17 -9.54 -1.40 9.36
C HIS A 17 -9.39 0.11 9.60
N ILE A 18 -8.26 0.70 9.20
CA ILE A 18 -7.98 2.13 9.36
C ILE A 18 -8.44 2.99 8.17
N GLY A 19 -9.06 2.41 7.14
CA GLY A 19 -9.50 3.14 5.95
C GLY A 19 -8.38 3.65 5.04
N PHE A 20 -7.18 3.07 5.10
CA PHE A 20 -6.00 3.53 4.37
C PHE A 20 -5.99 3.13 2.89
N ILE A 21 -6.52 1.95 2.58
CA ILE A 21 -6.65 1.43 1.21
C ILE A 21 -8.11 1.52 0.73
N PRO A 22 -8.38 1.91 -0.52
CA PRO A 22 -9.72 1.87 -1.09
C PRO A 22 -10.31 0.46 -1.01
N HIS A 23 -11.47 0.33 -0.40
CA HIS A 23 -12.15 -0.96 -0.22
C HIS A 23 -13.65 -0.78 -0.07
N MET A 24 -14.40 -1.87 -0.24
CA MET A 24 -15.84 -1.93 -0.03
C MET A 24 -16.16 -3.06 0.96
N LYS A 25 -17.14 -2.82 1.84
CA LYS A 25 -17.71 -3.85 2.70
C LYS A 25 -18.92 -4.48 2.01
N LEU A 26 -18.91 -5.80 1.90
CA LEU A 26 -20.06 -6.60 1.47
C LEU A 26 -20.41 -7.54 2.62
N GLY A 27 -21.22 -7.03 3.55
CA GLY A 27 -21.45 -7.68 4.85
C GLY A 27 -20.15 -7.82 5.64
N ARG A 28 -19.77 -9.06 5.97
CA ARG A 28 -18.52 -9.37 6.69
C ARG A 28 -17.30 -9.46 5.77
N LEU A 29 -17.48 -9.37 4.46
CA LEU A 29 -16.42 -9.51 3.48
C LEU A 29 -15.86 -8.15 3.11
N VAL A 30 -14.54 -8.11 2.93
CA VAL A 30 -13.86 -6.98 2.29
C VAL A 30 -13.64 -7.32 0.82
N ARG A 31 -13.97 -6.37 -0.05
CA ARG A 31 -13.74 -6.43 -1.49
C ARG A 31 -12.98 -5.21 -1.96
N PHE A 32 -12.28 -5.38 -3.07
CA PHE A 32 -11.48 -4.34 -3.68
C PHE A 32 -11.86 -4.25 -5.15
N LYS A 33 -12.02 -3.03 -5.64
CA LYS A 33 -12.06 -2.78 -7.07
C LYS A 33 -10.63 -2.48 -7.51
N GLU A 34 -10.07 -3.35 -8.33
CA GLU A 34 -8.64 -3.30 -8.73
C GLU A 34 -8.26 -1.92 -9.28
N ASN A 35 -9.09 -1.37 -10.15
CA ASN A 35 -8.87 -0.05 -10.75
C ASN A 35 -8.80 1.09 -9.73
N ASP A 36 -9.52 1.01 -8.62
CA ASP A 36 -9.49 2.06 -7.58
C ASP A 36 -8.21 1.94 -6.74
N VAL A 37 -7.75 0.70 -6.48
CA VAL A 37 -6.48 0.45 -5.81
C VAL A 37 -5.29 0.87 -6.70
N LEU A 38 -5.35 0.64 -8.01
CA LEU A 38 -4.34 1.10 -8.96
C LEU A 38 -4.21 2.63 -8.96
N LYS A 39 -5.33 3.34 -9.10
CA LYS A 39 -5.34 4.83 -9.02
C LYS A 39 -4.80 5.34 -7.69
N TRP A 40 -5.13 4.65 -6.60
CA TRP A 40 -4.58 4.98 -5.29
C TRP A 40 -3.06 4.77 -5.23
N LEU A 41 -2.53 3.68 -5.76
CA LEU A 41 -1.07 3.47 -5.86
C LEU A 41 -0.38 4.57 -6.66
N GLU A 42 -0.94 4.93 -7.82
CA GLU A 42 -0.41 6.02 -8.65
C GLU A 42 -0.38 7.34 -7.88
N SER A 43 -1.43 7.65 -7.11
CA SER A 43 -1.48 8.83 -6.24
C SER A 43 -0.46 8.82 -5.10
N LYS A 44 0.08 7.65 -4.75
CA LYS A 44 1.11 7.48 -3.71
C LYS A 44 2.53 7.47 -4.28
N ASN A 45 2.69 7.63 -5.59
CA ASN A 45 4.00 7.76 -6.25
C ASN A 45 4.61 9.17 -6.06
N ASP A 46 4.54 9.71 -4.84
CA ASP A 46 5.38 10.82 -4.45
C ASP A 46 6.78 10.25 -4.24
N ASN A 47 7.68 10.56 -5.19
CA ASN A 47 9.12 10.25 -5.19
C ASN A 47 9.59 9.72 -3.82
N GLY A 48 9.63 8.39 -3.67
CA GLY A 48 9.87 7.72 -2.40
C GLY A 48 11.09 8.32 -1.68
N ARG A 49 11.18 8.14 -0.34
CA ARG A 49 12.23 8.74 0.50
C ARG A 49 13.55 8.85 -0.29
N LYS A 50 13.98 10.07 -0.61
CA LYS A 50 15.28 10.31 -1.24
C LYS A 50 16.30 9.52 -0.43
N ALA A 51 16.94 8.53 -1.06
CA ALA A 51 17.95 7.74 -0.39
C ALA A 51 18.96 8.71 0.24
N LYS A 52 19.20 8.61 1.54
CA LYS A 52 20.34 9.31 2.15
C LYS A 52 21.56 8.77 1.41
N LYS A 53 22.28 9.63 0.66
CA LYS A 53 23.63 9.30 0.19
C LYS A 53 24.43 8.96 1.44
N ILE A 54 24.83 7.70 1.59
CA ILE A 54 25.85 7.33 2.56
C ILE A 54 27.15 7.87 1.96
N GLU A 55 27.68 8.95 2.52
CA GLU A 55 29.04 9.38 2.18
C GLU A 55 30.01 8.33 2.73
N LEU A 56 30.50 7.47 1.84
CA LEU A 56 31.53 6.46 2.08
C LEU A 56 32.91 7.11 2.23
N ASN A 57 33.04 8.06 3.16
CA ASN A 57 34.32 8.71 3.51
C ASN A 57 34.67 8.54 5.00
N MET A 58 34.39 7.37 5.56
CA MET A 58 34.97 6.92 6.84
C MET A 58 35.28 5.42 6.80
N LEU A 59 36.28 5.04 6.01
CA LEU A 59 37.11 3.85 6.16
C LEU A 59 38.56 4.26 5.93
#